data_AF-A0A9D9NDK1-F1
#
_entry.id   AF-A0A9D9NDK1-F1
#
_cell.length_a   1.000
_cell.length_b   1.000
_cell.length_c   1.000
_cell.angle_alpha   90.00
_cell.angle_beta   90.00
_cell.angle_gamma   90.00
#
_symmetry.space_group_name_H-M   'P 1'
#
loop_
_entity.id
_entity.type
_entity.pdbx_description
1 polymer ?
#
loop_
_entity_poly.entity_id
_entity_poly.type
_entity_poly.pdbx_seq_one_letter_code
_entity_poly.pdbx_strand_id
1 'polypeptide(L)'
;MTDATLDFGLISLGSSAAGYSANCIDFEVEKEDLSNLSNAVLVIVANGAVSNAALALYSGAADNPTTKLGGGYPTITAMADGERIELELPLTCSRYLRVGGTGTGKVTAHIEMGGKSA
;
A
#
# COMPACT_ATOMS: atom_id res chain seq x y z
N MET A 1 -7.06 13.03 18.02
CA MET A 1 -6.02 12.02 17.76
C MET A 1 -5.25 12.55 16.57
N THR A 2 -3.94 12.70 16.71
CA THR A 2 -3.05 13.16 15.63
C THR A 2 -3.26 12.33 14.37
N ASP A 3 -3.26 12.96 13.19
CA ASP A 3 -3.19 12.33 11.87
C ASP A 3 -2.01 11.36 11.84
N ALA A 4 -2.23 10.12 12.28
CA ALA A 4 -1.23 9.08 12.26
C ALA A 4 -1.25 8.48 10.85
N THR A 5 -0.52 9.12 9.93
CA THR A 5 -0.22 8.53 8.63
C THR A 5 0.76 7.37 8.83
N LEU A 6 0.38 6.16 8.43
CA LEU A 6 1.31 5.02 8.39
C LEU A 6 2.00 5.04 7.02
N ASP A 7 3.27 5.44 6.98
CA ASP A 7 4.00 5.67 5.73
C ASP A 7 4.87 4.47 5.32
N PHE A 8 4.58 3.89 4.16
CA PHE A 8 5.40 2.83 3.55
C PHE A 8 6.58 3.40 2.76
N GLY A 9 6.54 4.69 2.42
CA GLY A 9 7.57 5.37 1.66
C GLY A 9 7.56 5.04 0.16
N LEU A 10 8.73 5.20 -0.47
CA LEU A 10 8.92 5.01 -1.91
C LEU A 10 8.87 3.52 -2.31
N ILE A 11 8.19 3.24 -3.43
CA ILE A 11 8.15 1.95 -4.11
C ILE A 11 8.66 2.19 -5.53
N SER A 12 9.72 1.48 -5.91
CA SER A 12 10.17 1.43 -7.31
C SER A 12 9.55 0.23 -7.98
N LEU A 13 8.62 0.45 -8.92
CA LEU A 13 7.89 -0.63 -9.58
C LEU A 13 8.82 -1.37 -10.55
N GLY A 14 8.78 -2.71 -10.49
CA GLY A 14 9.52 -3.57 -11.41
C GLY A 14 8.60 -4.13 -12.49
N SER A 15 9.08 -4.16 -13.74
CA SER A 15 8.33 -4.69 -14.87
C SER A 15 8.22 -6.22 -14.88
N SER A 16 9.11 -6.92 -14.16
CA SER A 16 9.22 -8.39 -14.19
C SER A 16 9.22 -9.05 -12.81
N ALA A 17 9.42 -8.26 -11.74
CA ALA A 17 9.31 -8.70 -10.36
C ALA A 17 8.67 -7.56 -9.56
N ALA A 18 7.94 -7.91 -8.50
CA ALA A 18 7.35 -6.90 -7.64
C ALA A 18 8.46 -6.05 -6.98
N GLY A 19 8.35 -4.74 -7.15
CA GLY A 19 9.03 -3.78 -6.30
C GLY A 19 8.27 -3.66 -4.99
N TYR A 20 8.99 -3.43 -3.90
CA TYR A 20 8.39 -3.28 -2.58
C TYR A 20 8.75 -1.93 -1.97
N SER A 21 7.88 -1.48 -1.07
CA SER A 21 8.08 -0.28 -0.26
C SER A 21 9.37 -0.35 0.56
N ALA A 22 9.99 0.81 0.72
CA ALA A 22 11.18 0.97 1.55
C ALA A 22 10.90 0.63 3.02
N ASN A 23 9.72 0.97 3.51
CA ASN A 23 9.30 0.70 4.89
C ASN A 23 8.29 -0.45 4.93
N CYS A 24 8.36 -1.21 6.01
CA CYS A 24 7.32 -2.15 6.41
C CYS A 24 6.74 -1.65 7.74
N ILE A 25 5.42 -1.74 7.88
CA ILE A 25 4.74 -1.42 9.13
C ILE A 25 4.79 -2.65 10.03
N ASP A 26 5.21 -2.47 11.28
CA ASP A 26 5.10 -3.46 12.36
C ASP A 26 3.97 -3.03 13.30
N PHE A 27 2.91 -3.83 13.39
CA PHE A 27 1.81 -3.58 14.32
C PHE A 27 2.09 -4.06 15.75
N GLU A 28 3.24 -4.71 15.99
CA GLU A 28 3.66 -5.27 17.28
C GLU A 28 2.72 -6.32 17.89
N VAL A 29 1.68 -6.72 17.15
CA VAL A 29 0.73 -7.80 17.49
C VAL A 29 0.75 -8.87 16.39
N GLU A 30 0.44 -10.12 16.72
CA GLU A 30 0.52 -11.22 15.74
C GLU A 30 -0.49 -11.06 14.58
N LYS A 31 -1.66 -10.49 14.89
CA LYS A 31 -2.73 -10.22 13.95
C LYS A 31 -3.36 -8.87 14.30
N GLU A 32 -3.41 -7.99 13.31
CA GLU A 32 -4.01 -6.67 13.44
C GLU A 32 -5.41 -6.68 12.79
N ASP A 33 -6.38 -6.15 13.53
CA ASP A 33 -7.75 -5.93 13.06
C ASP A 33 -7.89 -4.48 12.58
N LEU A 34 -7.79 -4.30 11.27
CA LEU A 34 -7.92 -3.00 10.62
C LEU A 34 -9.39 -2.61 10.39
N SER A 35 -10.37 -3.43 10.78
CA SER A 35 -11.80 -3.09 10.65
C SER A 35 -12.19 -1.87 11.49
N ASN A 36 -11.45 -1.60 12.56
CA ASN A 36 -11.60 -0.38 13.37
C ASN A 36 -11.07 0.88 12.65
N LEU A 37 -10.30 0.71 11.56
CA LEU A 37 -9.88 1.77 10.65
C LEU A 37 -10.87 1.89 9.47
N SER A 38 -12.17 1.74 9.71
CA SER A 38 -13.20 1.66 8.67
C SER A 38 -13.25 2.85 7.70
N ASN A 39 -12.71 4.00 8.13
CA ASN A 39 -12.61 5.22 7.31
C ASN A 39 -11.21 5.45 6.72
N ALA A 40 -10.29 4.50 6.86
CA ALA A 40 -8.93 4.61 6.35
C ALA A 40 -8.82 4.04 4.94
N VAL A 41 -7.92 4.63 4.15
CA VAL A 41 -7.61 4.20 2.78
C VAL A 41 -6.10 4.08 2.60
N LEU A 42 -5.69 3.14 1.73
CA LEU A 42 -4.35 3.13 1.20
C LEU A 42 -4.27 4.17 0.09
N VAL A 43 -3.46 5.19 0.32
CA VAL A 43 -3.19 6.25 -0.64
C VAL A 43 -1.94 5.91 -1.42
N ILE A 44 -2.03 5.98 -2.74
CA ILE A 44 -0.88 5.87 -3.63
C ILE A 44 -0.72 7.18 -4.39
N VAL A 45 0.48 7.75 -4.35
CA VAL A 45 0.83 8.97 -5.08
C VAL A 45 1.95 8.66 -6.05
N ALA A 46 1.77 9.03 -7.32
CA ALA A 46 2.80 8.87 -8.34
C ALA A 46 3.95 9.87 -8.12
N ASN A 47 5.19 9.38 -8.27
CA ASN A 47 6.41 10.16 -8.20
C ASN A 47 7.11 10.08 -9.57
N GLY A 48 6.64 10.92 -10.49
CA GLY A 48 6.87 10.82 -11.93
C GLY A 48 5.81 10.01 -12.67
N ALA A 49 6.02 9.83 -13.97
CA ALA A 49 5.11 9.05 -14.81
C ALA A 49 5.11 7.57 -14.39
N VAL A 50 3.91 7.04 -14.12
CA VAL A 50 3.69 5.63 -13.79
C VAL A 50 2.81 5.00 -14.85
N SER A 51 3.09 3.75 -15.23
CA SER A 51 2.26 3.01 -16.18
C SER A 51 2.21 1.52 -15.87
N ASN A 52 1.07 0.92 -16.22
CA ASN A 52 0.79 -0.51 -16.04
C ASN A 52 1.08 -0.99 -14.62
N ALA A 53 0.74 -0.17 -13.62
CA ALA A 53 1.03 -0.45 -12.23
C ALA A 53 -0.03 -1.40 -11.64
N ALA A 54 0.41 -2.57 -11.18
CA ALA A 54 -0.42 -3.52 -10.46
C ALA A 54 0.08 -3.61 -9.02
N LEU A 55 -0.63 -2.93 -8.12
CA LEU A 55 -0.27 -2.80 -6.72
C LEU A 55 -0.96 -3.86 -5.86
N ALA A 56 -0.36 -4.14 -4.70
CA ALA A 56 -0.87 -5.06 -3.72
C ALA A 56 -0.35 -4.74 -2.33
N LEU A 57 -1.12 -5.18 -1.33
CA LEU A 57 -0.63 -5.31 0.04
C LEU A 57 -0.13 -6.73 0.30
N TYR A 58 0.89 -6.79 1.13
CA TYR A 58 1.59 -8.00 1.54
C TYR A 58 1.66 -8.05 3.05
N SER A 59 1.42 -9.22 3.62
CA SER A 59 1.35 -9.38 5.07
C SER A 59 1.95 -10.69 5.53
N GLY A 60 2.53 -10.71 6.72
CA GLY A 60 3.10 -11.92 7.30
C GLY A 60 3.71 -11.70 8.69
N ALA A 61 4.25 -12.78 9.25
CA ALA A 61 4.92 -12.77 10.55
C ALA A 61 6.41 -12.35 10.47
N ALA A 62 6.97 -12.28 9.26
CA ALA A 62 8.34 -11.82 9.02
C ALA A 62 8.37 -10.31 8.67
N ASP A 63 9.47 -9.64 9.00
CA ASP A 63 9.71 -8.19 8.86
C ASP A 63 9.64 -7.64 7.42
N ASN A 64 9.58 -8.51 6.43
CA ASN A 64 9.49 -8.19 5.01
C ASN A 64 8.54 -9.15 4.28
N PRO A 65 7.22 -9.06 4.52
CA PRO A 65 6.29 -10.03 3.98
C PRO A 65 6.18 -9.92 2.46
N THR A 66 6.12 -11.08 1.79
CA THR A 66 5.90 -11.21 0.34
C THR A 66 4.65 -12.01 0.01
N THR A 67 3.88 -12.42 1.04
CA THR A 67 2.59 -13.08 0.86
C THR A 67 1.53 -12.01 0.60
N LYS A 68 1.01 -11.99 -0.62
CA LYS A 68 -0.03 -11.05 -1.04
C LYS A 68 -1.32 -11.29 -0.27
N LEU A 69 -1.89 -10.21 0.28
CA LEU A 69 -3.27 -10.24 0.79
C LEU A 69 -4.24 -10.39 -0.38
N GLY A 70 -5.29 -11.19 -0.20
CA GLY A 70 -6.34 -11.37 -1.22
C GLY A 70 -6.97 -10.04 -1.64
N GLY A 71 -7.53 -9.97 -2.85
CA GLY A 71 -8.14 -8.75 -3.39
C GLY A 71 -7.12 -7.80 -4.02
N GLY A 72 -6.45 -8.25 -5.08
CA GLY A 72 -5.52 -7.39 -5.82
C GLY A 72 -6.19 -6.10 -6.29
N TYR A 73 -5.48 -4.98 -6.16
CA TYR A 73 -5.99 -3.69 -6.61
C TYR A 73 -6.11 -3.65 -8.14
N PRO A 74 -6.99 -2.79 -8.68
CA PRO A 74 -7.08 -2.58 -10.12
C PRO A 74 -5.72 -2.22 -10.70
N THR A 75 -5.43 -2.72 -11.90
CA THR A 75 -4.25 -2.28 -12.65
C THR A 75 -4.46 -0.83 -13.08
N ILE A 76 -3.52 0.03 -12.71
CA ILE A 76 -3.51 1.43 -13.06
C ILE A 76 -2.76 1.57 -14.39
N THR A 77 -3.47 1.97 -15.45
CA THR A 77 -2.88 2.06 -16.79
C THR A 77 -1.84 3.16 -16.89
N ALA A 78 -2.13 4.34 -16.33
CA ALA A 78 -1.23 5.47 -16.27
C ALA A 78 -1.55 6.36 -15.07
N MET A 79 -0.53 7.00 -14.50
CA MET A 79 -0.67 8.13 -13.57
C MET A 79 0.33 9.22 -13.94
N ALA A 80 -0.09 10.47 -13.88
CA ALA A 80 0.78 11.63 -13.96
C ALA A 80 1.51 11.87 -12.63
N ASP A 81 2.61 12.64 -12.66
CA ASP A 81 3.33 13.01 -11.44
C ASP A 81 2.41 13.75 -10.45
N GLY A 82 2.46 13.34 -9.18
CA GLY A 82 1.61 13.87 -8.11
C GLY A 82 0.15 13.41 -8.14
N GLU A 83 -0.27 12.62 -9.15
CA GLU A 83 -1.61 12.05 -9.16
C GLU A 83 -1.78 11.07 -8.00
N ARG A 84 -2.96 11.10 -7.39
CA ARG A 84 -3.32 10.32 -6.22
C ARG A 84 -4.46 9.39 -6.55
N ILE A 85 -4.37 8.15 -6.05
CA ILE A 85 -5.48 7.22 -6.01
C ILE A 85 -5.66 6.67 -4.60
N GLU A 86 -6.87 6.22 -4.32
CA GLU A 86 -7.25 5.64 -3.05
C GLU A 86 -7.72 4.21 -3.26
N LEU A 87 -7.25 3.34 -2.39
CA LEU A 87 -7.47 1.91 -2.46
C LEU A 87 -7.99 1.44 -1.10
N GLU A 88 -8.92 0.49 -1.12
CA GLU A 88 -9.47 -0.05 0.11
C GLU A 88 -8.40 -0.83 0.90
N LEU A 89 -8.45 -0.71 2.22
CA LEU A 89 -7.61 -1.50 3.11
C LEU A 89 -8.24 -2.88 3.37
N PRO A 90 -7.41 -3.92 3.59
CA PRO A 90 -7.87 -5.21 4.05
C PRO A 90 -8.42 -5.09 5.47
N LEU A 91 -9.43 -5.90 5.81
CA LEU A 91 -10.01 -5.89 7.15
C LEU A 91 -9.05 -6.43 8.22
N THR A 92 -8.16 -7.34 7.84
CA THR A 92 -7.21 -7.95 8.76
C THR A 92 -5.86 -8.18 8.09
N CYS A 93 -4.79 -8.09 8.86
CA CYS A 93 -3.46 -8.50 8.45
C CYS A 93 -2.71 -9.18 9.60
N SER A 94 -1.54 -9.72 9.30
CA SER A 94 -0.58 -10.23 10.29
C SER A 94 0.24 -9.07 10.85
N ARG A 95 1.17 -9.38 11.76
CA ARG A 95 2.08 -8.41 12.38
C ARG A 95 2.70 -7.38 11.44
N TYR A 96 3.21 -7.83 10.30
CA TYR A 96 3.88 -6.95 9.35
C TYR A 96 3.01 -6.71 8.13
N LEU A 97 2.97 -5.47 7.66
CA LEU A 97 2.27 -5.05 6.45
C LEU A 97 3.20 -4.23 5.55
N ARG A 98 3.15 -4.53 4.25
CA ARG A 98 3.98 -3.92 3.23
C ARG A 98 3.20 -3.68 1.96
N VAL A 99 3.54 -2.62 1.22
CA VAL A 99 3.00 -2.37 -0.11
C VAL A 99 4.04 -2.77 -1.16
N GLY A 100 3.59 -3.37 -2.26
CA GLY A 100 4.45 -3.62 -3.41
C GLY A 100 3.64 -3.74 -4.69
N GLY A 101 4.33 -3.96 -5.80
CA GLY A 101 3.67 -4.13 -7.07
C GLY A 101 4.61 -4.18 -8.25
N THR A 102 4.03 -4.46 -9.41
CA THR A 102 4.72 -4.46 -10.69
C THR A 102 4.30 -3.24 -11.51
N GLY A 103 5.08 -2.91 -12.53
CA GLY A 103 4.78 -1.81 -13.46
C GLY A 103 6.04 -1.03 -13.82
N THR A 104 5.86 0.18 -14.30
CA THR A 104 6.96 1.12 -14.58
C THR A 104 6.74 2.41 -13.84
N GLY A 105 7.80 2.93 -13.21
CA GLY A 105 7.79 4.21 -12.49
C GLY A 105 8.00 4.05 -10.99
N LYS A 106 7.73 5.13 -10.27
CA LYS A 106 7.86 5.19 -8.81
C LYS A 106 6.59 5.74 -8.20
N VAL A 107 6.21 5.20 -7.06
CA VAL A 107 5.07 5.68 -6.27
C VAL A 107 5.48 5.80 -4.80
N THR A 108 4.75 6.60 -4.03
CA THR A 108 4.76 6.54 -2.57
C THR A 108 3.43 5.98 -2.08
N ALA A 109 3.45 5.26 -0.97
CA ALA A 109 2.25 4.67 -0.39
C ALA A 109 2.15 5.00 1.10
N HIS A 110 0.96 5.36 1.56
CA HIS A 110 0.68 5.55 2.98
C HIS A 110 -0.78 5.24 3.30
N ILE A 111 -1.08 4.95 4.57
CA ILE A 111 -2.44 4.87 5.07
C ILE A 111 -2.86 6.24 5.60
N GLU A 112 -3.97 6.75 5.10
CA GLU A 112 -4.60 7.97 5.58
C GLU A 112 -5.88 7.65 6.36
N MET A 113 -5.98 8.19 7.57
CA MET A 113 -7.14 8.03 8.45
C MET A 113 -8.22 9.04 8.07
N GLY A 114 -9.45 8.59 7.82
CA GLY A 114 -10.56 9.48 7.46
C GLY A 114 -10.66 9.83 5.97
N GLY A 115 -9.82 9.24 5.12
CA GLY A 115 -9.82 9.46 3.67
C GLY A 115 -10.95 8.76 2.91
N LYS A 116 -11.65 7.78 3.52
CA LYS A 116 -12.81 7.16 2.86
C LYS A 116 -13.95 8.17 2.76
N SER A 117 -14.10 8.80 1.59
CA SER A 117 -15.26 9.63 1.28
C SER A 117 -16.52 8.75 1.33
N ALA A 118 -17.51 9.18 2.12
CA ALA A 118 -18.77 8.47 2.35
C ALA A 118 -19.58 8.22 1.07
#